data_AF-A0A6B3CYK4-F1
#
_entry.id   AF-A0A6B3CYK4-F1
#
_cell.length_a   1.000
_cell.length_b   1.000
_cell.length_c   1.000
_cell.angle_alpha   90.00
_cell.angle_beta   90.00
_cell.angle_gamma   90.00
#
_symmetry.space_group_name_H-M   'P 1'
#
loop_
_entity.id
_entity.type
_entity.pdbx_description
1 polymer ?
#
loop_
_entity_poly.entity_id
_entity_poly.type
_entity_poly.pdbx_seq_one_letter_code
_entity_poly.pdbx_strand_id
1 'polypeptide(L)'
;RGNVLDVRAVADVAHEAGVPLVVDNTVPTPYLLRPLEHGADVVVHSATKFLGGHGTTIGGVVVDGGTFDFGAHPGRFPDFTEPDPSYHGL
;
A
#
# COMPACT_ATOMS: atom_id res chain seq x y z
N ARG A 1 5.21 24.33 0.51
CA ARG A 1 6.29 23.52 -0.13
C ARG A 1 5.72 22.14 -0.40
N GLY A 2 5.95 21.56 -1.57
CA GLY A 2 5.64 20.15 -1.84
C GLY A 2 6.85 19.30 -1.46
N ASN A 3 6.71 18.47 -0.42
CA ASN A 3 7.76 17.55 -0.01
C ASN A 3 7.59 16.23 -0.77
N VAL A 4 8.68 15.52 -1.02
CA VAL A 4 8.68 14.19 -1.63
C VAL A 4 9.21 13.20 -0.60
N LEU A 5 8.50 12.09 -0.43
CA LEU A 5 8.93 11.01 0.45
C LEU A 5 10.09 10.24 -0.19
N ASP A 6 11.13 9.95 0.57
CA ASP A 6 12.10 8.93 0.18
C ASP A 6 11.49 7.54 0.43
N VAL A 7 10.80 7.02 -0.59
CA VAL A 7 10.04 5.77 -0.48
C VAL A 7 10.95 4.60 -0.12
N ARG A 8 12.17 4.54 -0.68
CA ARG A 8 13.10 3.43 -0.42
C ARG A 8 13.58 3.46 1.02
N ALA A 9 14.09 4.61 1.47
CA ALA A 9 14.62 4.70 2.83
C ALA A 9 13.55 4.39 3.90
N VAL A 10 12.31 4.81 3.67
CA VAL A 10 11.20 4.53 4.59
C VAL A 10 10.75 3.08 4.50
N ALA A 11 10.72 2.48 3.30
CA ALA A 11 10.42 1.07 3.11
C ALA A 11 11.42 0.18 3.85
N ASP A 12 12.72 0.47 3.72
CA ASP A 12 13.77 -0.30 4.37
C ASP A 12 13.58 -0.29 5.90
N VAL A 13 13.32 0.88 6.50
CA VAL A 13 13.03 1.00 7.95
C VAL A 13 11.73 0.27 8.34
N ALA A 14 10.69 0.35 7.52
CA ALA A 14 9.43 -0.34 7.75
C ALA A 14 9.62 -1.86 7.78
N HIS A 15 10.35 -2.39 6.79
CA HIS A 15 10.64 -3.82 6.67
C HIS A 15 11.57 -4.32 7.77
N GLU A 16 12.59 -3.54 8.19
CA GLU A 16 13.41 -3.84 9.38
C GLU A 16 12.55 -3.94 10.65
N ALA A 17 11.53 -3.10 10.76
CA ALA A 17 10.57 -3.13 11.85
C ALA A 17 9.48 -4.20 11.67
N GLY A 18 9.46 -4.95 10.57
CA GLY A 18 8.48 -5.99 10.25
C GLY A 18 7.06 -5.46 9.98
N VAL A 19 6.93 -4.26 9.39
CA VAL A 19 5.65 -3.69 8.92
C VAL A 19 5.69 -3.37 7.42
N PRO A 20 4.55 -3.45 6.71
CA PRO A 20 4.48 -3.01 5.32
C PRO A 20 4.45 -1.48 5.22
N LEU A 21 4.90 -0.94 4.10
CA LEU A 21 4.77 0.47 3.75
C LEU A 21 3.57 0.71 2.81
N VAL A 22 2.62 1.52 3.26
CA VAL A 22 1.50 2.01 2.43
C VAL A 22 1.76 3.45 1.96
N VAL A 23 1.67 3.70 0.66
CA VAL A 23 1.89 5.02 0.06
C VAL A 23 0.64 5.54 -0.65
N ASP A 24 0.18 6.75 -0.29
CA ASP A 24 -0.79 7.48 -1.12
C ASP A 24 -0.06 8.11 -2.32
N ASN A 25 -0.34 7.60 -3.52
CA ASN A 25 0.27 8.05 -4.75
C ASN A 25 -0.70 8.86 -5.63
N THR A 26 -1.71 9.48 -5.03
CA THR A 26 -2.73 10.26 -5.74
C THR A 26 -2.12 11.41 -6.54
N VAL A 27 -1.24 12.20 -5.93
CA VAL A 27 -0.69 13.43 -6.56
C VAL A 27 0.31 13.12 -7.69
N PRO A 28 1.32 12.25 -7.50
CA PRO A 28 2.25 11.94 -8.58
C PRO A 28 1.58 11.14 -9.71
N THR A 29 0.54 10.35 -9.38
CA THR A 29 -0.07 9.34 -10.26
C THR A 29 0.92 8.21 -10.62
N PRO A 30 0.45 7.03 -11.07
CA PRO A 30 1.36 5.97 -11.51
C PRO A 30 2.18 6.34 -12.75
N TYR A 31 1.82 7.42 -13.45
CA TYR A 31 2.57 7.90 -14.61
C TYR A 31 3.93 8.48 -14.23
N LEU A 32 4.02 9.23 -13.11
CA LEU A 32 5.27 9.88 -12.68
C LEU A 32 6.05 9.07 -11.64
N LEU A 33 5.36 8.31 -10.79
CA LEU A 33 5.99 7.53 -9.74
C LEU A 33 5.25 6.21 -9.58
N ARG A 34 5.99 5.10 -9.52
CA ARG A 34 5.47 3.77 -9.20
C ARG A 34 6.07 3.30 -7.87
N PRO A 35 5.50 3.67 -6.71
CA PRO A 35 6.12 3.43 -5.39
C PRO A 35 6.47 1.97 -5.10
N LEU A 36 5.72 1.02 -5.69
CA LEU A 36 6.01 -0.41 -5.58
C LEU A 36 7.42 -0.76 -6.09
N GLU A 37 7.89 -0.09 -7.16
CA GLU A 37 9.28 -0.26 -7.65
C GLU A 37 10.32 0.31 -6.68
N HIS A 38 9.88 1.11 -5.70
CA HIS A 38 10.70 1.78 -4.70
C HIS A 38 10.54 1.18 -3.29
N GLY A 39 9.85 0.05 -3.14
CA GLY A 39 9.75 -0.68 -1.87
C GLY A 39 8.46 -0.46 -1.08
N ALA A 40 7.52 0.33 -1.57
CA ALA A 40 6.17 0.31 -1.01
C ALA A 40 5.51 -1.05 -1.27
N ASP A 41 4.67 -1.50 -0.35
CA ASP A 41 3.96 -2.78 -0.45
C ASP A 41 2.52 -2.59 -0.91
N VAL A 42 1.91 -1.48 -0.52
CA VAL A 42 0.55 -1.11 -0.91
C VAL A 42 0.55 0.32 -1.39
N VAL A 43 -0.16 0.57 -2.49
CA VAL A 43 -0.39 1.93 -3.00
C VAL A 43 -1.88 2.25 -2.95
N VAL A 44 -2.21 3.42 -2.45
CA VAL A 44 -3.59 3.93 -2.47
C VAL A 44 -3.71 5.14 -3.38
N HIS A 45 -4.86 5.26 -4.04
CA HIS A 45 -5.23 6.46 -4.78
C HIS A 45 -6.65 6.87 -4.44
N SER A 46 -6.85 8.18 -4.26
CA SER A 46 -8.15 8.80 -4.47
C SER A 46 -8.41 8.89 -5.97
N ALA A 47 -9.05 7.85 -6.51
CA ALA A 47 -9.37 7.75 -7.94
C ALA A 47 -10.27 8.90 -8.41
N THR A 48 -11.04 9.52 -7.52
CA THR A 48 -11.80 10.77 -7.78
C THR A 48 -10.96 11.87 -8.44
N LYS A 49 -9.66 11.94 -8.10
CA LYS A 49 -8.78 13.04 -8.51
C LYS A 49 -8.21 12.79 -9.90
N PHE A 50 -6.90 12.57 -10.01
CA PHE A 50 -6.21 12.56 -11.30
C PHE A 50 -6.48 11.31 -12.13
N LEU A 51 -6.85 10.19 -11.51
CA LEU A 51 -7.21 8.98 -12.26
C LEU A 51 -8.56 9.13 -12.96
N GLY A 52 -9.58 9.61 -12.24
CA GLY A 52 -10.89 9.91 -12.81
C GLY A 52 -10.89 11.18 -13.66
N GLY A 53 -10.09 12.18 -13.29
CA GLY A 53 -9.71 13.36 -14.08
C GLY A 53 -10.77 14.44 -14.25
N HIS A 54 -12.05 14.09 -14.13
CA HIS A 54 -13.18 14.96 -14.55
C HIS A 54 -14.01 15.53 -13.39
N GLY A 55 -13.71 15.16 -12.14
CA GLY A 55 -14.41 15.69 -10.96
C GLY A 55 -15.87 15.27 -10.81
N THR A 56 -16.32 14.26 -11.56
CA THR A 56 -17.73 13.83 -11.63
C THR A 56 -18.03 12.53 -10.87
N THR A 57 -17.01 11.76 -10.49
CA THR A 57 -17.20 10.43 -9.90
C THR A 57 -16.26 10.25 -8.71
N ILE A 58 -16.84 9.82 -7.58
CA ILE A 58 -16.09 9.48 -6.39
C ILE A 58 -15.60 8.03 -6.51
N GLY A 59 -14.31 7.82 -6.26
CA GLY A 59 -13.72 6.50 -6.23
C GLY A 59 -12.42 6.47 -5.45
N GLY A 60 -12.09 5.29 -4.92
CA GLY A 60 -10.81 4.97 -4.31
C GLY A 60 -10.32 3.63 -4.85
N VAL A 61 -9.00 3.45 -4.89
CA VAL A 61 -8.39 2.17 -5.24
C VAL A 61 -7.23 1.89 -4.30
N VAL A 62 -7.15 0.62 -3.88
CA VAL A 62 -6.01 0.03 -3.17
C VAL A 62 -5.36 -0.94 -4.14
N VAL A 63 -4.05 -0.81 -4.31
CA VAL A 63 -3.22 -1.66 -5.16
C VAL A 63 -2.24 -2.40 -4.25
N ASP A 64 -2.37 -3.73 -4.20
CA ASP A 64 -1.43 -4.61 -3.52
C ASP A 64 -0.26 -4.95 -4.46
N GLY A 65 0.96 -4.77 -3.97
CA GLY A 65 2.18 -5.14 -4.70
C GLY A 65 2.55 -6.62 -4.56
N GLY A 66 2.01 -7.33 -3.57
CA GLY A 66 2.38 -8.72 -3.29
C GLY A 66 3.83 -8.89 -2.83
N THR A 67 4.41 -7.86 -2.22
CA THR A 67 5.84 -7.81 -1.86
C THR A 67 6.14 -8.04 -0.39
N PHE A 68 5.14 -7.92 0.49
CA PHE A 68 5.32 -8.08 1.93
C PHE A 68 4.87 -9.48 2.39
N ASP A 69 5.75 -10.19 3.11
CA ASP A 69 5.42 -11.48 3.72
C ASP A 69 4.75 -11.28 5.09
N PHE A 70 3.42 -11.23 5.08
CA PHE A 70 2.62 -11.15 6.31
C PHE A 70 2.82 -12.37 7.22
N GLY A 71 3.17 -13.53 6.64
CA GLY A 71 3.42 -14.78 7.38
C GLY A 71 4.72 -14.78 8.17
N ALA A 72 5.69 -13.92 7.83
CA ALA A 72 6.93 -13.78 8.58
C ALA A 72 6.73 -13.17 9.98
N HIS A 73 5.59 -12.50 10.23
CA HIS A 73 5.27 -11.84 11.49
C HIS A 73 3.89 -12.24 12.04
N PRO A 74 3.65 -13.51 12.36
CA PRO A 74 2.32 -14.04 12.71
C PRO A 74 1.70 -13.34 13.92
N GLY A 75 2.50 -12.98 14.92
CA GLY A 75 2.01 -12.24 16.09
C GLY A 75 1.57 -10.80 15.81
N ARG A 76 1.93 -10.23 14.65
CA ARG A 76 1.54 -8.87 14.24
C ARG A 76 0.41 -8.87 13.22
N PHE A 77 0.33 -9.93 12.41
CA PHE A 77 -0.68 -10.09 11.36
C PHE A 77 -1.44 -11.41 11.54
N PRO A 78 -2.08 -11.65 12.70
CA PRO A 78 -2.76 -12.92 12.97
C PRO A 78 -3.87 -13.21 11.97
N ASP A 79 -4.57 -12.19 11.46
CA ASP A 79 -5.62 -12.32 10.44
C ASP A 79 -5.12 -12.91 9.10
N PHE A 80 -3.80 -12.92 8.87
CA PHE A 80 -3.17 -13.51 7.68
C PHE A 80 -2.54 -14.88 7.95
N THR A 81 -2.52 -15.34 9.20
CA THR A 81 -1.80 -16.56 9.60
C THR A 81 -2.63 -17.54 10.43
N GLU A 82 -3.75 -17.08 10.97
CA GLU A 82 -4.72 -17.89 11.71
C GLU A 82 -5.99 -18.08 10.88
N PRO A 83 -6.70 -19.21 11.05
CA PRO A 83 -7.92 -19.46 10.29
C PRO A 83 -9.01 -18.41 10.56
N ASP A 84 -9.68 -17.95 9.50
CA ASP A 84 -10.70 -16.92 9.60
C ASP A 84 -12.06 -17.55 9.97
N PRO A 85 -12.66 -17.20 11.13
CA PRO A 85 -13.98 -17.68 11.52
C PRO A 85 -15.08 -17.33 10.50
N SER A 86 -14.93 -16.23 9.76
CA SER A 86 -15.88 -15.79 8.73
C SER A 86 -15.84 -16.66 7.47
N TYR A 87 -14.74 -17.41 7.27
CA TYR A 87 -14.57 -18.39 6.19
C TYR A 87 -14.65 -19.85 6.69
N HIS A 88 -15.40 -20.10 7.77
CA HIS A 88 -15.56 -21.43 8.39
C HIS A 88 -14.26 -22.05 8.91
N GLY A 89 -13.30 -21.22 9.35
CA GLY A 89 -12.01 -21.67 9.86
C GLY A 89 -11.09 -22.20 8.76
N LEU A 90 -11.25 -21.70 7.54
CA LEU A 90 -10.25 -21.77 6.47
C LEU A 90 -9.17 -20.71 6.65
#